data_AF-A0AAV6APL1-F1
#
_entry.id   AF-A0AAV6APL1-F1
#
_cell.length_a   1.000
_cell.length_b   1.000
_cell.length_c   1.000
_cell.angle_alpha   90.00
_cell.angle_beta   90.00
_cell.angle_gamma   90.00
#
_symmetry.space_group_name_H-M   'P 1'
#
loop_
_entity.id
_entity.type
_entity.pdbx_description
1 polymer ?
#
loop_
_entity_poly.entity_id
_entity_poly.type
_entity_poly.pdbx_seq_one_letter_code
_entity_poly.pdbx_strand_id
1 'polypeptide(L)'
;MTETAYAPLSGDNLQAFQDLRRLSASIGGDPALVQGAGGNTSLKAGGLLWIKASGTWLMHADRRDSFVPVALAPLLAALADDAPEAEKAQAFVVGALNPSGLRPSIETTVHALTPQRVVVHVHCVETISRAVDAHAEDALAGPLAGLAWVYISYRRPG
;
A
#
# COMPACT_ATOMS: atom_id res chain seq x y z
N MET A 1 13.06 26.67 0.99
CA MET A 1 12.08 25.58 1.18
C MET A 1 12.16 25.18 2.64
N THR A 2 11.10 25.38 3.42
CA THR A 2 11.04 24.90 4.80
C THR A 2 10.98 23.38 4.75
N GLU A 3 11.98 22.71 5.31
CA GLU A 3 12.00 21.27 5.49
C GLU A 3 10.80 20.90 6.35
N THR A 4 9.81 20.22 5.76
CA THR A 4 8.64 19.75 6.52
C THR A 4 9.14 18.68 7.49
N ALA A 5 9.28 19.05 8.75
CA ALA A 5 9.66 18.11 9.80
C ALA A 5 8.51 17.12 10.02
N TYR A 6 8.69 15.87 9.58
CA TYR A 6 7.77 14.79 9.89
C TYR A 6 7.96 14.33 11.34
N ALA A 7 6.86 14.22 12.08
CA ALA A 7 6.86 13.76 13.47
C ALA A 7 6.35 12.32 13.58
N PRO A 8 6.70 11.59 14.66
CA PRO A 8 6.06 10.33 14.99
C PRO A 8 4.53 10.46 15.09
N LEU A 9 3.81 9.40 14.75
CA LEU A 9 2.35 9.38 14.88
C LEU A 9 1.94 9.53 16.35
N SER A 10 0.88 10.29 16.58
CA SER A 10 0.28 10.51 17.90
C SER A 10 -1.25 10.57 17.79
N GLY A 11 -1.93 10.47 18.94
CA GLY A 11 -3.40 10.53 19.03
C GLY A 11 -4.11 9.57 18.08
N ASP A 12 -5.14 10.05 17.40
CA ASP A 12 -5.97 9.28 16.47
C ASP A 12 -5.18 8.64 15.32
N ASN A 13 -4.07 9.25 14.91
CA ASN A 13 -3.23 8.67 13.86
C ASN A 13 -2.44 7.47 14.37
N LEU A 14 -1.98 7.49 15.62
CA LEU A 14 -1.33 6.33 16.22
C LEU A 14 -2.33 5.19 16.41
N GLN A 15 -3.55 5.49 16.85
CA GLN A 15 -4.63 4.51 16.96
C GLN A 15 -4.95 3.88 15.59
N ALA A 16 -5.18 4.70 14.56
CA ALA A 16 -5.46 4.23 13.21
C ALA A 16 -4.32 3.38 12.63
N PHE A 17 -3.06 3.68 12.98
CA PHE A 17 -1.92 2.87 12.57
C PHE A 17 -1.90 1.50 13.27
N GLN A 18 -2.26 1.44 14.55
CA GLN A 18 -2.43 0.16 15.24
C GLN A 18 -3.59 -0.66 14.68
N ASP A 19 -4.70 -0.02 14.31
CA ASP A 19 -5.82 -0.66 13.63
C ASP A 19 -5.42 -1.22 12.26
N LEU A 20 -4.63 -0.46 11.47
CA LEU A 20 -4.05 -0.93 10.22
C LEU A 20 -3.21 -2.19 10.47
N ARG A 21 -2.30 -2.18 11.46
CA ARG A 21 -1.44 -3.34 11.75
C ARG A 21 -2.26 -4.60 12.08
N ARG A 22 -3.35 -4.46 12.84
CA ARG A 22 -4.28 -5.56 13.13
C ARG A 22 -5.01 -6.05 11.88
N LEU A 23 -5.52 -5.14 11.06
CA LEU A 23 -6.16 -5.47 9.78
C LEU A 23 -5.21 -6.22 8.86
N SER A 24 -3.98 -5.72 8.72
CA SER A 24 -2.91 -6.34 7.93
C SER A 24 -2.60 -7.76 8.42
N ALA A 25 -2.47 -7.97 9.73
CA ALA A 25 -2.25 -9.29 10.30
C ALA A 25 -3.41 -10.24 10.03
N SER A 26 -4.65 -9.78 10.18
CA SER A 26 -5.86 -10.55 9.91
C SER A 26 -5.95 -10.97 8.44
N ILE A 27 -5.78 -10.04 7.51
CA ILE A 27 -5.84 -10.31 6.06
C ILE A 27 -4.66 -11.17 5.63
N GLY A 28 -3.46 -10.88 6.14
CA GLY A 28 -2.25 -11.65 5.84
C GLY A 28 -2.28 -13.08 6.34
N GLY A 29 -3.12 -13.39 7.34
CA GLY A 29 -3.34 -14.73 7.85
C GLY A 29 -4.32 -15.56 7.01
N ASP A 30 -5.03 -14.95 6.06
CA ASP A 30 -5.94 -15.64 5.14
C ASP A 30 -5.22 -16.00 3.83
N PRO A 31 -4.89 -17.29 3.58
CA PRO A 31 -4.21 -17.71 2.37
C PRO A 31 -5.07 -17.55 1.10
N ALA A 32 -6.38 -17.35 1.20
CA ALA A 32 -7.22 -17.04 0.04
C ALA A 32 -7.03 -15.58 -0.43
N LEU A 33 -6.52 -14.70 0.44
CA LEU A 33 -6.29 -13.29 0.16
C LEU A 33 -4.81 -12.96 -0.07
N VAL A 34 -3.91 -13.54 0.72
CA VAL A 34 -2.48 -13.20 0.70
C VAL A 34 -1.62 -14.45 0.77
N GLN A 35 -0.64 -14.58 -0.13
CA GLN A 35 0.32 -15.68 -0.13
C GLN A 35 1.76 -15.16 0.01
N GLY A 36 2.48 -15.68 1.01
CA GLY A 36 3.86 -15.30 1.30
C GLY A 36 4.04 -13.80 1.56
N ALA A 37 4.93 -13.16 0.80
CA ALA A 37 5.21 -11.73 0.91
C ALA A 37 4.36 -10.84 -0.02
N GLY A 38 3.40 -11.43 -0.76
CA GLY A 38 2.47 -10.72 -1.63
C GLY A 38 1.44 -9.88 -0.85
N GLY A 39 0.67 -9.07 -1.57
CA GLY A 39 -0.26 -8.10 -0.98
C GLY A 39 0.42 -7.02 -0.14
N ASN A 40 -0.23 -5.88 0.02
CA ASN A 40 0.25 -4.77 0.82
C ASN A 40 -0.89 -3.86 1.28
N THR A 41 -0.62 -3.17 2.37
CA THR A 41 -1.59 -2.28 3.02
C THR A 41 -0.91 -0.96 3.34
N SER A 42 -1.66 0.13 3.36
CA SER A 42 -1.14 1.43 3.74
C SER A 42 -2.11 2.31 4.50
N LEU A 43 -1.56 3.28 5.22
CA LEU A 43 -2.27 4.37 5.88
C LEU A 43 -1.66 5.72 5.50
N LYS A 44 -2.51 6.67 5.12
CA LYS A 44 -2.16 8.09 4.99
C LYS A 44 -2.43 8.80 6.31
N ALA A 45 -1.39 9.31 6.96
CA ALA A 45 -1.50 10.00 8.25
C ALA A 45 -0.31 10.93 8.48
N GLY A 46 -0.57 12.16 8.96
CA GLY A 46 0.50 13.12 9.29
C GLY A 46 1.38 13.53 8.10
N GLY A 47 0.82 13.58 6.90
CA GLY A 47 1.58 13.87 5.66
C GLY A 47 2.42 12.69 5.14
N LEU A 48 2.34 11.53 5.80
CA LEU A 48 3.07 10.32 5.45
C LEU A 48 2.14 9.26 4.88
N LEU A 49 2.68 8.46 3.97
CA LEU A 49 2.17 7.16 3.59
C LEU A 49 2.95 6.07 4.35
N TRP A 50 2.30 5.44 5.32
CA TRP A 50 2.83 4.26 6.01
C TRP A 50 2.48 3.03 5.18
N ILE A 51 3.44 2.51 4.41
CA ILE A 51 3.23 1.41 3.46
C ILE A 51 3.99 0.15 3.91
N LYS A 52 3.42 -1.03 3.67
CA LYS A 52 4.10 -2.31 3.94
C LYS A 52 5.54 -2.32 3.38
N ALA A 53 6.48 -2.79 4.18
CA ALA A 53 7.86 -3.01 3.77
C ALA A 53 7.97 -4.19 2.79
N SER A 54 8.82 -4.04 1.77
CA SER A 54 9.14 -5.09 0.81
C SER A 54 9.77 -6.31 1.49
N GLY A 55 9.38 -7.52 1.06
CA GLY A 55 9.87 -8.79 1.63
C GLY A 55 9.24 -9.19 2.97
N THR A 56 8.44 -8.33 3.60
CA THR A 56 7.73 -8.68 4.85
C THR A 56 6.38 -9.33 4.59
N TRP A 57 5.88 -10.07 5.58
CA TRP A 57 4.60 -10.78 5.49
C TRP A 57 3.53 -10.05 6.29
N LEU A 58 2.37 -9.81 5.69
CA LEU A 58 1.27 -9.09 6.34
C LEU A 58 0.80 -9.77 7.63
N MET A 59 0.82 -11.11 7.71
CA MET A 59 0.44 -11.87 8.92
C MET A 59 1.28 -11.53 10.17
N HIS A 60 2.47 -10.92 9.99
CA HIS A 60 3.35 -10.53 11.08
C HIS A 60 3.25 -9.03 11.43
N ALA A 61 2.34 -8.29 10.80
CA ALA A 61 2.26 -6.84 10.89
C ALA A 61 1.99 -6.32 12.31
N ASP A 62 1.25 -7.08 13.12
CA ASP A 62 0.96 -6.78 14.53
C ASP A 62 2.14 -7.05 15.48
N ARG A 63 3.08 -7.90 15.07
CA ARG A 63 4.20 -8.38 15.90
C ARG A 63 5.55 -7.77 15.52
N ARG A 64 5.72 -7.33 14.28
CA ARG A 64 7.00 -6.82 13.75
C ARG A 64 6.81 -5.48 13.07
N ASP A 65 7.84 -4.64 13.17
CA ASP A 65 7.91 -3.44 12.34
C ASP A 65 7.98 -3.84 10.87
N SER A 66 6.99 -3.38 10.12
CA SER A 66 6.71 -3.84 8.77
C SER A 66 6.12 -2.74 7.90
N PHE A 67 6.19 -1.48 8.36
CA PHE A 67 5.70 -0.32 7.63
C PHE A 67 6.82 0.71 7.51
N VAL A 68 6.91 1.31 6.33
CA VAL A 68 7.89 2.34 5.99
C VAL A 68 7.15 3.66 5.76
N PRO A 69 7.56 4.75 6.44
CA PRO A 69 7.00 6.07 6.23
C PRO A 69 7.57 6.71 4.97
N VAL A 70 6.69 7.10 4.05
CA VAL A 70 7.02 7.78 2.81
C VAL A 70 6.38 9.17 2.79
N ALA A 71 7.14 10.19 2.45
CA ALA A 71 6.68 11.57 2.31
C ALA A 71 5.65 11.67 1.15
N LEU A 72 4.37 11.84 1.49
CA LEU A 72 3.30 11.67 0.50
C LEU A 72 3.24 12.81 -0.52
N ALA A 73 3.27 14.06 -0.07
CA ALA A 73 3.17 15.21 -0.98
C ALA A 73 4.36 15.31 -1.97
N PRO A 74 5.63 15.13 -1.53
CA PRO A 74 6.75 15.06 -2.46
C PRO A 74 6.65 13.92 -3.47
N LEU A 75 6.22 12.72 -3.05
CA LEU A 75 6.02 11.60 -3.97
C LEU A 75 4.93 11.91 -5.01
N LEU A 76 3.81 12.49 -4.60
CA LEU A 76 2.73 12.85 -5.52
C LEU A 76 3.15 13.95 -6.51
N ALA A 77 3.95 14.92 -6.06
CA ALA A 77 4.51 15.95 -6.94
C ALA A 77 5.43 15.34 -8.00
N ALA A 78 6.36 14.47 -7.58
CA ALA A 78 7.26 13.77 -8.50
C ALA A 78 6.50 12.89 -9.51
N LEU A 79 5.42 12.22 -9.08
CA LEU A 79 4.56 11.45 -9.99
C LEU A 79 3.82 12.35 -11.01
N ALA A 80 3.37 13.53 -10.59
CA ALA A 80 2.71 14.48 -11.48
C ALA A 80 3.67 15.05 -12.54
N ASP A 81 4.95 15.19 -12.18
CA ASP A 81 6.00 15.71 -13.06
C ASP A 81 6.70 14.62 -13.90
N ASP A 82 6.23 13.36 -13.84
CA ASP A 82 6.86 12.18 -14.48
C ASP A 82 8.36 12.06 -14.14
N ALA A 83 8.72 12.40 -12.89
CA ALA A 83 10.10 12.50 -12.46
C ALA A 83 10.69 11.09 -12.23
N PRO A 84 11.92 10.79 -12.71
CA PRO A 84 12.52 9.44 -12.60
C PRO A 84 12.64 8.90 -11.17
N GLU A 85 12.78 9.79 -10.18
CA GLU A 85 12.82 9.42 -8.76
C GLU A 85 11.50 8.79 -8.26
N ALA A 86 10.36 9.11 -8.90
CA ALA A 86 9.06 8.56 -8.56
C ALA A 86 8.94 7.05 -8.82
N GLU A 87 9.76 6.50 -9.73
CA GLU A 87 9.87 5.05 -9.96
C GLU A 87 10.31 4.29 -8.71
N LYS A 88 11.04 4.97 -7.81
CA LYS A 88 11.60 4.38 -6.59
C LYS A 88 11.15 5.18 -5.39
N ALA A 89 10.01 4.79 -4.82
CA ALA A 89 9.47 5.38 -3.60
C ALA A 89 10.47 5.43 -2.42
N GLN A 90 11.55 4.66 -2.47
CA GLN A 90 12.71 4.74 -1.58
C GLN A 90 13.27 6.16 -1.45
N ALA A 91 13.27 6.96 -2.53
CA ALA A 91 13.77 8.34 -2.52
C ALA A 91 12.97 9.27 -1.60
N PHE A 92 11.75 8.89 -1.25
CA PHE A 92 10.82 9.67 -0.44
C PHE A 92 10.66 9.11 0.98
N VAL A 93 11.47 8.13 1.39
CA VAL A 93 11.42 7.56 2.73
C VAL A 93 11.89 8.56 3.77
N VAL A 94 11.12 8.71 4.85
CA VAL A 94 11.51 9.54 5.98
C VAL A 94 12.42 8.75 6.91
N GLY A 95 13.73 8.83 6.66
CA GLY A 95 14.74 8.02 7.34
C GLY A 95 14.72 8.11 8.88
N ALA A 96 14.47 9.29 9.43
CA ALA A 96 14.38 9.49 10.88
C ALA A 96 13.28 8.66 11.56
N LEU A 97 12.24 8.27 10.80
CA LEU A 97 11.14 7.43 11.26
C LEU A 97 11.26 5.97 10.77
N ASN A 98 12.38 5.62 10.12
CA ASN A 98 12.67 4.28 9.61
C ASN A 98 14.05 3.77 10.07
N PRO A 99 14.28 3.60 11.38
CA PRO A 99 15.58 3.18 11.92
C PRO A 99 16.00 1.78 11.44
N SER A 100 15.04 0.94 11.04
CA SER A 100 15.26 -0.40 10.50
C SER A 100 15.87 -0.42 9.09
N GLY A 101 15.86 0.71 8.38
CA GLY A 101 16.34 0.79 6.99
C GLY A 101 15.51 -0.06 6.01
N LEU A 102 14.28 -0.44 6.37
CA LEU A 102 13.41 -1.22 5.51
C LEU A 102 13.05 -0.43 4.25
N ARG A 103 12.88 -1.13 3.14
CA ARG A 103 12.44 -0.55 1.87
C ARG A 103 10.92 -0.63 1.75
N PRO A 104 10.24 0.42 1.25
CA PRO A 104 8.82 0.38 1.00
C PRO A 104 8.49 -0.63 -0.12
N SER A 105 7.21 -1.03 -0.22
CA SER A 105 6.72 -1.88 -1.31
C SER A 105 7.03 -1.29 -2.68
N ILE A 106 7.20 -2.14 -3.70
CA ILE A 106 7.35 -1.67 -5.09
C ILE A 106 6.05 -1.05 -5.63
N GLU A 107 4.90 -1.39 -5.05
CA GLU A 107 3.59 -0.88 -5.46
C GLU A 107 3.20 0.40 -4.70
N THR A 108 4.16 1.09 -4.07
CA THR A 108 3.89 2.27 -3.22
C THR A 108 3.17 3.40 -3.97
N THR A 109 3.47 3.58 -5.26
CA THR A 109 2.85 4.61 -6.12
C THR A 109 1.34 4.37 -6.29
N VAL A 110 0.90 3.11 -6.45
CA VAL A 110 -0.53 2.74 -6.48
C VAL A 110 -1.23 3.17 -5.19
N HIS A 111 -0.61 2.91 -4.04
CA HIS A 111 -1.15 3.34 -2.74
C HIS A 111 -1.16 4.87 -2.57
N ALA A 112 -0.18 5.58 -3.12
CA ALA A 112 -0.10 7.03 -3.06
C ALA A 112 -1.21 7.68 -3.89
N LEU A 113 -1.40 7.24 -5.15
CA LEU A 113 -2.39 7.75 -6.10
C LEU A 113 -3.84 7.47 -5.68
N THR A 114 -4.05 6.39 -4.93
CA THR A 114 -5.38 6.04 -4.39
C THR A 114 -5.77 7.02 -3.27
N PRO A 115 -6.82 7.86 -3.41
CA PRO A 115 -7.07 8.98 -2.49
C PRO A 115 -7.52 8.55 -1.08
N GLN A 116 -7.99 7.32 -0.92
CA GLN A 116 -8.49 6.79 0.35
C GLN A 116 -7.40 6.76 1.42
N ARG A 117 -7.80 7.05 2.66
CA ARG A 117 -6.88 7.10 3.81
C ARG A 117 -6.22 5.75 4.08
N VAL A 118 -6.97 4.66 3.95
CA VAL A 118 -6.49 3.28 4.07
C VAL A 118 -6.64 2.59 2.73
N VAL A 119 -5.59 1.89 2.29
CA VAL A 119 -5.59 1.13 1.03
C VAL A 119 -5.13 -0.28 1.33
N VAL A 120 -5.87 -1.25 0.81
CA VAL A 120 -5.60 -2.68 0.94
C VAL A 120 -5.51 -3.28 -0.45
N HIS A 121 -4.37 -3.87 -0.76
CA HIS A 121 -4.12 -4.60 -2.00
C HIS A 121 -3.77 -6.03 -1.65
N VAL A 122 -4.49 -6.97 -2.25
CA VAL A 122 -4.41 -8.40 -1.94
C VAL A 122 -4.29 -9.17 -3.23
N HIS A 123 -3.67 -10.35 -3.15
CA HIS A 123 -3.57 -11.28 -4.27
C HIS A 123 -4.63 -12.36 -4.07
N CYS A 124 -5.90 -11.94 -4.10
CA CYS A 124 -7.01 -12.83 -3.87
C CYS A 124 -7.04 -13.92 -4.95
N VAL A 125 -6.97 -15.19 -4.53
CA VAL A 125 -6.89 -16.35 -5.44
C VAL A 125 -8.09 -16.37 -6.40
N GLU A 126 -9.29 -16.12 -5.87
CA GLU A 126 -10.53 -16.11 -6.64
C GLU A 126 -10.60 -14.93 -7.63
N THR A 127 -10.03 -13.78 -7.27
CA THR A 127 -9.99 -12.62 -8.18
C THR A 127 -8.98 -12.86 -9.30
N ILE A 128 -7.79 -13.34 -8.97
CA ILE A 128 -6.73 -13.61 -9.94
C ILE A 128 -7.14 -14.74 -10.90
N SER A 129 -7.77 -15.80 -10.41
CA SER A 129 -8.22 -16.93 -11.25
C SER A 129 -9.25 -16.50 -12.30
N ARG A 130 -10.04 -15.45 -12.01
CA ARG A 130 -11.00 -14.85 -12.96
C ARG A 130 -10.34 -13.82 -13.86
N ALA A 131 -9.42 -13.02 -13.33
CA ALA A 131 -8.75 -11.92 -14.05
C ALA A 131 -7.83 -12.39 -15.20
N VAL A 132 -7.45 -13.67 -15.23
CA VAL A 132 -6.69 -14.27 -16.35
C VAL A 132 -7.55 -14.62 -17.56
N ASP A 133 -8.87 -14.57 -17.44
CA ASP A 133 -9.80 -14.82 -18.55
C ASP A 133 -9.85 -13.63 -19.52
N ALA A 134 -9.97 -13.91 -20.82
CA ALA A 134 -10.05 -12.86 -21.85
C ALA A 134 -11.30 -11.98 -21.74
N HIS A 135 -12.34 -12.48 -21.07
CA HIS A 135 -13.62 -11.82 -20.82
C HIS A 135 -13.82 -11.48 -19.33
N ALA A 136 -12.73 -11.38 -18.57
CA ALA A 136 -12.78 -11.17 -17.12
C ALA A 136 -13.60 -9.94 -16.71
N GLU A 137 -13.46 -8.81 -17.41
CA GLU A 137 -14.21 -7.58 -17.10
C GLU A 137 -15.72 -7.81 -17.14
N ASP A 138 -16.22 -8.42 -18.22
CA ASP A 138 -17.65 -8.76 -18.37
C ASP A 138 -18.09 -9.78 -17.31
N ALA A 139 -17.27 -10.80 -17.04
CA ALA A 139 -17.56 -11.85 -16.06
C ALA A 139 -17.60 -11.31 -14.62
N LEU A 140 -16.87 -10.24 -14.32
CA LEU A 140 -16.83 -9.59 -13.01
C LEU A 140 -17.94 -8.55 -12.81
N ALA A 141 -18.55 -8.05 -13.89
CA ALA A 141 -19.59 -7.02 -13.81
C ALA A 141 -20.82 -7.42 -12.98
N GLY A 142 -21.25 -8.67 -13.08
CA GLY A 142 -22.35 -9.22 -12.27
C GLY A 142 -21.99 -9.34 -10.78
N PRO A 143 -20.93 -10.11 -10.42
CA PRO A 143 -20.49 -10.27 -9.04
C PRO A 143 -20.14 -8.98 -8.31
N LEU A 144 -19.64 -7.96 -9.03
CA LEU A 144 -19.26 -6.66 -8.45
C LEU A 144 -20.33 -5.59 -8.61
N ALA A 145 -21.55 -5.95 -9.05
CA ALA A 145 -22.64 -5.02 -9.23
C ALA A 145 -22.96 -4.27 -7.92
N GLY A 146 -23.06 -2.94 -8.00
CA GLY A 146 -23.31 -2.06 -6.86
C GLY A 146 -22.05 -1.63 -6.10
N LEU A 147 -20.87 -2.17 -6.43
CA LEU A 147 -19.59 -1.66 -5.95
C LEU A 147 -19.05 -0.58 -6.88
N ALA A 148 -18.31 0.37 -6.32
CA ALA A 148 -17.47 1.26 -7.11
C ALA A 148 -16.19 0.51 -7.48
N TRP A 149 -16.12 0.02 -8.71
CA TRP A 149 -14.99 -0.78 -9.19
C TRP A 149 -14.56 -0.34 -10.60
N VAL A 150 -13.32 -0.70 -10.95
CA VAL A 150 -12.74 -0.50 -12.28
C VAL A 150 -11.89 -1.72 -12.61
N TYR A 151 -11.93 -2.14 -13.87
CA TYR A 151 -11.02 -3.17 -14.38
C TYR A 151 -9.77 -2.51 -14.94
N ILE A 152 -8.58 -2.98 -14.51
CA ILE A 152 -7.30 -2.50 -15.02
C ILE A 152 -6.64 -3.66 -15.75
N SER A 153 -6.41 -3.49 -17.06
CA SER A 153 -5.69 -4.50 -17.85
C SER A 153 -4.28 -4.71 -17.30
N TYR A 154 -3.76 -5.92 -17.48
CA TYR A 154 -2.45 -6.29 -16.95
C TYR A 154 -1.36 -5.27 -17.31
N ARG A 155 -0.68 -4.81 -16.26
CA ARG A 155 0.57 -4.06 -16.30
C ARG A 155 1.57 -4.76 -15.40
N ARG A 156 2.85 -4.65 -15.73
CA ARG A 156 3.91 -5.12 -14.85
C ARG A 156 3.76 -4.43 -13.48
N PRO A 157 3.81 -5.16 -12.35
CA PRO A 157 3.78 -4.55 -11.03
C PRO A 157 4.99 -3.64 -10.79
N GLY A 158 4.74 -2.47 -10.21
CA GLY A 158 5.73 -1.41 -10.00
C GLY A 158 5.72 -0.38 -11.11
#